data_AF-A0A7S1YPL2-F1
#
_entry.id   AF-A0A7S1YPL2-F1
#
_cell.length_a   1.000
_cell.length_b   1.000
_cell.length_c   1.000
_cell.angle_alpha   90.00
_cell.angle_beta   90.00
_cell.angle_gamma   90.00
#
_symmetry.space_group_name_H-M   'P 1'
#
loop_
_entity.id
_entity.type
_entity.pdbx_description
1 polymer ?
#
loop_
_entity_poly.entity_id
_entity_poly.type
_entity_poly.pdbx_seq_one_letter_code
_entity_poly.pdbx_strand_id
1 'polypeptide(L)'
;VTGPSASSLAVLSLDALNIVMGFAWVGIFSFQLTRDCGGMTDPWFHASKVFMNITNVVYMLLVLLFLRSTYVDFAVFVAGVIHVAHKLLAFLLSLSVVLFAFAGMFNIAYRGTELCFCKIGESDSDNCDIYDDAANFCGVSDSLQTVYYMFLSLIEPDRIMGSAGGEVLFNLFMFIVVILLANVLIAIVTDSFRDIQLSHATRVYWCDRFDFIAEVEGIKAMLQSVCPTVFGEKSVLFAGSHFGERWKFCTLLFSKNTTKWSPEFMTFWNLHELNRQQFRRKLAFYRLFYGFVIIMWVIAGVISAGLLWPPQLREFLMAQKIKSSTGEIKNEEERVNVKVVEGMKNMRIQMLDMADDIKDVRATVTREVKQSHDKITSEMEKLRNEMQEIKEILLSLKNS
;
A
#
# COMPACT_ATOMS: atom_id res chain seq x y z
N VAL A 1 19.12 -14.15 25.46
CA VAL A 1 18.87 -13.54 24.13
C VAL A 1 18.92 -12.04 24.31
N THR A 2 20.09 -11.44 24.06
CA THR A 2 20.26 -9.98 24.12
C THR A 2 19.53 -9.38 22.93
N GLY A 3 18.51 -8.57 23.19
CA GLY A 3 17.76 -7.87 22.14
C GLY A 3 18.68 -7.02 21.26
N PRO A 4 18.25 -6.72 20.01
CA PRO A 4 19.05 -5.91 19.09
C PRO A 4 19.45 -4.58 19.75
N SER A 5 20.73 -4.23 19.61
CA SER A 5 21.26 -2.98 20.16
C SER A 5 20.50 -1.80 19.58
N ALA A 6 20.22 -0.79 20.41
CA ALA A 6 19.46 0.41 20.03
C ALA A 6 20.00 1.13 18.77
N SER A 7 21.28 0.92 18.44
CA SER A 7 21.91 1.43 17.23
C SER A 7 21.40 0.77 15.94
N SER A 8 21.00 -0.51 15.96
CA SER A 8 20.44 -1.18 14.77
C SER A 8 19.02 -0.69 14.44
N LEU A 9 18.23 -0.35 15.46
CA LEU A 9 16.90 0.25 15.31
C LEU A 9 16.97 1.67 14.73
N ALA A 10 17.99 2.45 15.11
CA ALA A 10 18.18 3.80 14.61
C ALA A 10 18.53 3.84 13.10
N VAL A 11 19.36 2.92 12.61
CA VAL A 11 19.74 2.86 11.19
C VAL A 11 18.54 2.51 10.30
N LEU A 12 17.71 1.55 10.73
CA LEU A 12 16.47 1.19 10.03
C LEU A 12 15.49 2.37 9.92
N SER A 13 15.44 3.24 10.94
CA SER A 13 14.56 4.41 10.92
C SER A 13 15.00 5.48 9.91
N LEU A 14 16.31 5.63 9.68
CA LEU A 14 16.87 6.64 8.79
C LEU A 14 16.72 6.26 7.31
N ASP A 15 16.92 4.98 6.99
CA ASP A 15 16.70 4.46 5.64
C ASP A 15 15.21 4.48 5.26
N ALA A 16 14.33 4.15 6.21
CA ALA A 16 12.89 4.30 6.03
C ALA A 16 12.50 5.76 5.76
N LEU A 17 13.08 6.72 6.50
CA LEU A 17 12.82 8.14 6.30
C LEU A 17 13.29 8.64 4.93
N ASN A 18 14.47 8.20 4.47
CA ASN A 18 15.01 8.57 3.16
C ASN A 18 14.18 7.97 2.01
N ILE A 19 13.69 6.75 2.17
CA ILE A 19 12.77 6.11 1.23
C ILE A 19 11.45 6.89 1.18
N VAL A 20 10.86 7.22 2.33
CA VAL A 20 9.62 8.01 2.42
C VAL A 20 9.79 9.44 1.87
N MET A 21 10.94 10.09 2.11
CA MET A 21 11.24 11.42 1.58
C MET A 21 11.49 11.41 0.08
N GLY A 22 12.28 10.44 -0.41
CA GLY A 22 12.38 10.17 -1.84
C GLY A 22 11.00 9.94 -2.42
N PHE A 23 10.11 9.33 -1.63
CA PHE A 23 8.77 9.08 -2.06
C PHE A 23 7.87 10.35 -2.14
N ALA A 24 7.89 11.20 -1.13
CA ALA A 24 7.16 12.46 -1.17
C ALA A 24 7.59 13.35 -2.35
N TRP A 25 8.89 13.32 -2.69
CA TRP A 25 9.46 14.13 -3.77
C TRP A 25 8.95 13.75 -5.17
N VAL A 26 8.83 12.45 -5.49
CA VAL A 26 8.32 12.02 -6.81
C VAL A 26 6.85 12.41 -6.97
N GLY A 27 6.03 12.28 -5.92
CA GLY A 27 4.62 12.69 -5.95
C GLY A 27 4.45 14.19 -6.17
N ILE A 28 5.20 15.01 -5.43
CA ILE A 28 5.21 16.48 -5.60
C ILE A 28 5.66 16.87 -7.01
N PHE A 29 6.70 16.20 -7.52
CA PHE A 29 7.22 16.46 -8.86
C PHE A 29 6.21 16.11 -9.96
N SER A 30 5.52 14.97 -9.84
CA SER A 30 4.43 14.57 -10.75
C SER A 30 3.27 15.55 -10.73
N PHE A 31 2.89 16.07 -9.56
CA PHE A 31 1.83 17.08 -9.42
C PHE A 31 2.21 18.43 -10.05
N GLN A 32 3.45 18.88 -9.85
CA GLN A 32 3.93 20.12 -10.46
C GLN A 32 4.00 20.03 -11.98
N LEU A 33 4.42 18.87 -12.53
CA LEU A 33 4.41 18.63 -13.97
C LEU A 33 3.01 18.67 -14.58
N THR A 34 1.98 18.25 -13.84
CA THR A 34 0.59 18.30 -14.31
C THR A 34 0.03 19.71 -14.30
N ARG A 35 0.40 20.53 -13.31
CA ARG A 35 -0.06 21.92 -13.18
C ARG A 35 0.50 22.84 -14.26
N ASP A 36 1.80 22.71 -14.56
CA ASP A 36 2.49 23.66 -15.45
C ASP A 36 2.23 23.42 -16.94
N CYS A 37 1.63 22.27 -17.32
CA CYS A 37 1.35 21.94 -18.72
C CYS A 37 -0.10 22.21 -19.16
N GLY A 38 -0.89 22.91 -18.35
CA GLY A 38 -2.35 23.05 -18.48
C GLY A 38 -2.93 23.72 -19.74
N GLY A 39 -2.13 24.06 -20.75
CA GLY A 39 -2.58 24.81 -21.92
C GLY A 39 -2.57 24.08 -23.27
N MET A 40 -2.09 22.83 -23.35
CA MET A 40 -2.01 22.11 -24.64
C MET A 40 -3.12 21.07 -24.77
N THR A 41 -3.98 21.23 -25.78
CA THR A 41 -5.10 20.33 -26.14
C THR A 41 -4.67 19.07 -26.88
N ASP A 42 -3.38 18.72 -26.87
CA ASP A 42 -2.88 17.57 -27.62
C ASP A 42 -3.36 16.25 -26.99
N PRO A 43 -3.84 15.27 -27.77
CA PRO A 43 -4.29 13.96 -27.26
C PRO A 43 -3.19 13.21 -26.50
N TRP A 44 -1.92 13.43 -26.86
CA TRP A 44 -0.76 12.92 -26.12
C TRP A 44 -0.70 13.43 -24.68
N PHE A 45 -1.19 14.63 -24.42
CA PHE A 45 -1.23 15.22 -23.09
C PHE A 45 -2.24 14.50 -22.18
N HIS A 46 -3.42 14.16 -22.69
CA HIS A 46 -4.41 13.36 -21.95
C HIS A 46 -3.86 11.98 -21.57
N ALA A 47 -3.21 11.28 -22.50
CA ALA A 47 -2.58 10.00 -22.20
C ALA A 47 -1.52 10.12 -21.11
N SER A 48 -0.69 11.18 -21.16
CA SER A 48 0.32 11.42 -20.12
C SER A 48 -0.28 11.73 -18.74
N LYS A 49 -1.40 12.45 -18.67
CA LYS A 49 -2.11 12.73 -17.41
C LYS A 49 -2.63 11.44 -16.77
N VAL A 50 -3.26 10.58 -17.58
CA VAL A 50 -3.77 9.28 -17.12
C VAL A 50 -2.61 8.41 -16.61
N PHE A 51 -1.51 8.34 -17.36
CA PHE A 51 -0.33 7.58 -16.94
C PHE A 51 0.28 8.12 -15.64
N MET A 52 0.39 9.44 -15.48
CA MET A 52 0.89 10.05 -14.24
C MET A 52 -0.02 9.76 -13.04
N ASN A 53 -1.34 9.83 -13.22
CA ASN A 53 -2.30 9.49 -12.17
C ASN A 53 -2.20 8.01 -11.76
N ILE A 54 -2.13 7.10 -12.73
CA ILE A 54 -1.95 5.66 -12.46
C ILE A 54 -0.64 5.44 -11.70
N THR A 55 0.45 6.08 -12.16
CA THR A 55 1.75 5.98 -11.48
C THR A 55 1.66 6.46 -10.04
N ASN A 56 0.96 7.57 -9.78
CA ASN A 56 0.76 8.10 -8.43
C ASN A 56 -0.10 7.17 -7.54
N VAL A 57 -1.10 6.48 -8.10
CA VAL A 57 -1.89 5.48 -7.37
C VAL A 57 -1.05 4.24 -7.03
N VAL A 58 -0.35 3.68 -8.01
CA VAL A 58 0.59 2.56 -7.81
C VAL A 58 1.60 2.90 -6.73
N TYR A 59 2.04 4.15 -6.75
CA TYR A 59 2.97 4.65 -5.79
C TYR A 59 2.44 4.73 -4.36
N MET A 60 1.25 5.30 -4.18
CA MET A 60 0.60 5.32 -2.87
C MET A 60 0.38 3.90 -2.35
N LEU A 61 0.08 2.93 -3.23
CA LEU A 61 0.02 1.51 -2.87
C LEU A 61 1.38 0.97 -2.40
N LEU A 62 2.49 1.33 -3.05
CA LEU A 62 3.83 0.94 -2.60
C LEU A 62 4.17 1.53 -1.22
N VAL A 63 3.77 2.77 -0.95
CA VAL A 63 3.93 3.38 0.38
C VAL A 63 3.12 2.62 1.42
N LEU A 64 1.88 2.21 1.10
CA LEU A 64 1.07 1.37 1.99
C LEU A 64 1.71 0.00 2.24
N LEU A 65 2.32 -0.63 1.23
CA LEU A 65 3.07 -1.89 1.38
C LEU A 65 4.32 -1.72 2.24
N PHE A 66 5.02 -0.59 2.11
CA PHE A 66 6.16 -0.27 2.95
C PHE A 66 5.76 -0.01 4.42
N LEU A 67 4.65 0.70 4.65
CA LEU A 67 4.13 0.90 6.00
C LEU A 67 3.70 -0.43 6.63
N ARG A 68 3.17 -1.38 5.83
CA ARG A 68 2.88 -2.75 6.27
C ARG A 68 4.14 -3.47 6.77
N SER A 69 5.29 -3.33 6.12
CA SER A 69 6.52 -3.99 6.61
C SER A 69 7.11 -3.34 7.87
N THR A 70 6.88 -2.04 8.07
CA THR A 70 7.51 -1.26 9.14
C THR A 70 6.71 -1.29 10.45
N TYR A 71 5.38 -1.15 10.39
CA TYR A 71 4.53 -0.99 11.58
C TYR A 71 3.64 -2.22 11.82
N VAL A 72 3.75 -2.82 13.01
CA VAL A 72 3.01 -4.04 13.39
C VAL A 72 1.49 -3.84 13.29
N ASP A 73 0.98 -2.82 13.97
CA ASP A 73 -0.46 -2.56 14.03
C ASP A 73 -1.03 -2.20 12.66
N PHE A 74 -0.24 -1.50 11.84
CA PHE A 74 -0.62 -1.16 10.48
C PHE A 74 -0.62 -2.39 9.56
N ALA A 75 0.35 -3.31 9.72
CA ALA A 75 0.35 -4.57 8.98
C ALA A 75 -0.90 -5.39 9.27
N VAL A 76 -1.27 -5.51 10.55
CA VAL A 76 -2.50 -6.21 10.97
C VAL A 76 -3.72 -5.58 10.33
N PHE A 77 -3.79 -4.23 10.32
CA PHE A 77 -4.87 -3.51 9.65
C PHE A 77 -4.91 -3.78 8.14
N VAL A 78 -3.79 -3.65 7.43
CA VAL A 78 -3.73 -3.86 5.97
C VAL A 78 -4.05 -5.30 5.59
N ALA A 79 -3.52 -6.28 6.33
CA ALA A 79 -3.88 -7.69 6.15
C ALA A 79 -5.39 -7.91 6.36
N GLY A 80 -5.96 -7.22 7.35
CA GLY A 80 -7.40 -7.20 7.58
C GLY A 80 -8.18 -6.65 6.40
N VAL A 81 -7.78 -5.49 5.87
CA VAL A 81 -8.40 -4.87 4.70
C VAL A 81 -8.33 -5.77 3.46
N ILE A 82 -7.18 -6.40 3.20
CA ILE A 82 -7.01 -7.31 2.06
C ILE A 82 -7.94 -8.53 2.19
N HIS A 83 -8.05 -9.11 3.39
CA HIS A 83 -8.94 -10.22 3.63
C HIS A 83 -10.42 -9.84 3.45
N VAL A 84 -10.83 -8.68 3.98
CA VAL A 84 -12.18 -8.14 3.77
C VAL A 84 -12.43 -7.87 2.29
N ALA A 85 -11.46 -7.30 1.56
CA ALA A 85 -11.58 -7.01 0.14
C ALA A 85 -11.81 -8.28 -0.70
N HIS A 86 -11.15 -9.40 -0.39
CA HIS A 86 -11.41 -10.68 -1.04
C HIS A 86 -12.82 -11.21 -0.78
N LYS A 87 -13.30 -11.15 0.48
CA LYS A 87 -14.69 -11.52 0.80
C LYS A 87 -15.69 -10.57 0.12
N LEU A 88 -15.33 -9.31 -0.03
CA LEU A 88 -16.14 -8.28 -0.69
C LEU A 88 -16.21 -8.45 -2.21
N LEU A 89 -15.23 -9.10 -2.84
CA LEU A 89 -15.19 -9.27 -4.30
C LEU A 89 -16.46 -9.94 -4.84
N ALA A 90 -16.97 -10.97 -4.16
CA ALA A 90 -18.20 -11.65 -4.56
C ALA A 90 -19.43 -10.72 -4.47
N PHE A 91 -19.49 -9.91 -3.41
CA PHE A 91 -20.52 -8.89 -3.25
C PHE A 91 -20.42 -7.78 -4.32
N LEU A 92 -19.23 -7.29 -4.62
CA LEU A 92 -18.99 -6.27 -5.67
C LEU A 92 -19.35 -6.79 -7.06
N LEU A 93 -19.13 -8.07 -7.34
CA LEU A 93 -19.59 -8.70 -8.58
C LEU A 93 -21.12 -8.72 -8.66
N SER A 94 -21.80 -9.10 -7.57
CA SER A 94 -23.26 -9.06 -7.51
C SER A 94 -23.80 -7.64 -7.66
N LEU A 95 -23.21 -6.66 -6.97
CA LEU A 95 -23.55 -5.25 -7.08
C LEU A 95 -23.37 -4.75 -8.52
N SER A 96 -22.26 -5.08 -9.17
CA SER A 96 -22.00 -4.72 -10.57
C SER A 96 -23.08 -5.25 -11.52
N VAL A 97 -23.55 -6.49 -11.33
CA VAL A 97 -24.64 -7.07 -12.12
C VAL A 97 -25.95 -6.30 -11.91
N VAL A 98 -26.28 -5.97 -10.66
CA VAL A 98 -27.49 -5.20 -10.32
C VAL A 98 -27.43 -3.79 -10.92
N LEU A 99 -26.29 -3.09 -10.77
CA LEU A 99 -26.10 -1.76 -11.37
C LEU A 99 -26.23 -1.80 -12.90
N PHE A 100 -25.67 -2.83 -13.55
CA PHE A 100 -25.80 -2.99 -15.00
C PHE A 100 -27.25 -3.27 -15.43
N ALA A 101 -27.99 -4.05 -14.65
CA ALA A 101 -29.40 -4.31 -14.91
C ALA A 101 -30.23 -3.02 -14.82
N PHE A 102 -30.06 -2.22 -13.78
CA PHE A 102 -30.75 -0.93 -13.64
C PHE A 102 -30.31 0.09 -14.70
N ALA A 103 -29.03 0.14 -15.06
CA ALA A 103 -28.55 0.97 -16.17
C ALA A 103 -29.28 0.62 -17.48
N GLY A 104 -29.46 -0.67 -17.77
CA GLY A 104 -30.26 -1.14 -18.91
C GLY A 104 -31.73 -0.73 -18.81
N MET A 105 -32.36 -0.86 -17.63
CA MET A 105 -33.76 -0.44 -17.42
C MET A 105 -33.94 1.07 -17.64
N PHE A 106 -33.05 1.90 -17.09
CA PHE A 106 -33.09 3.35 -17.28
C PHE A 106 -32.82 3.75 -18.74
N ASN A 107 -31.86 3.10 -19.41
CA ASN A 107 -31.62 3.34 -20.83
C ASN A 107 -32.89 3.08 -21.65
N ILE A 108 -33.56 1.94 -21.42
CA ILE A 108 -34.81 1.62 -22.11
C ILE A 108 -35.94 2.60 -21.76
N ALA A 109 -36.08 2.98 -20.48
CA ALA A 109 -37.13 3.87 -20.01
C ALA A 109 -37.03 5.29 -20.60
N TYR A 110 -35.81 5.79 -20.78
CA TYR A 110 -35.56 7.13 -21.34
C TYR A 110 -35.32 7.14 -22.84
N ARG A 111 -35.24 5.96 -23.49
CA ARG A 111 -35.06 5.87 -24.94
C ARG A 111 -36.28 6.44 -25.66
N GLY A 112 -36.06 7.48 -26.46
CA GLY A 112 -37.13 8.17 -27.21
C GLY A 112 -37.81 9.30 -26.44
N THR A 113 -37.31 9.67 -25.26
CA THR A 113 -37.69 10.92 -24.58
C THR A 113 -36.87 12.10 -25.12
N GLU A 114 -37.38 13.33 -24.98
CA GLU A 114 -36.74 14.57 -25.44
C GLU A 114 -35.30 14.75 -24.90
N LEU A 115 -35.02 14.19 -23.72
CA LEU A 115 -33.68 14.14 -23.08
C LEU A 115 -32.60 13.51 -23.98
N CYS A 116 -32.96 12.64 -24.92
CA CYS A 116 -32.00 11.97 -25.81
C CYS A 116 -31.83 12.60 -27.19
N PHE A 117 -32.65 13.57 -27.56
CA PHE A 117 -32.61 14.13 -28.91
C PHE A 117 -31.60 15.28 -29.11
N CYS A 118 -31.10 15.95 -28.05
CA CYS A 118 -30.13 17.05 -28.17
C CYS A 118 -28.71 16.64 -28.65
N LYS A 119 -28.42 15.37 -28.95
CA LYS A 119 -27.05 14.92 -29.33
C LYS A 119 -26.75 14.90 -30.83
N ILE A 120 -27.73 15.13 -31.72
CA ILE A 120 -27.56 14.93 -33.17
C ILE A 120 -27.75 16.24 -33.96
N GLY A 121 -26.71 17.07 -33.92
CA GLY A 121 -26.21 17.83 -35.08
C GLY A 121 -27.21 18.56 -35.97
N GLU A 122 -27.99 19.50 -35.42
CA GLU A 122 -28.58 20.57 -36.23
C GLU A 122 -28.22 21.94 -35.62
N SER A 123 -27.29 22.60 -36.30
CA SER A 123 -26.45 23.71 -35.85
C SER A 123 -27.18 25.03 -35.57
N ASP A 124 -28.51 25.09 -35.67
CA ASP A 124 -29.27 26.35 -35.63
C ASP A 124 -30.33 26.41 -34.52
N SER A 125 -30.35 25.45 -33.58
CA SER A 125 -31.16 25.58 -32.37
C SER A 125 -30.28 26.03 -31.19
N ASP A 126 -30.09 27.34 -31.07
CA ASP A 126 -29.40 28.05 -29.96
C ASP A 126 -30.06 27.83 -28.57
N ASN A 127 -30.90 26.79 -28.40
CA ASN A 127 -31.67 26.54 -27.17
C ASN A 127 -31.46 25.15 -26.55
N CYS A 128 -30.56 24.28 -27.05
CA CYS A 128 -30.00 23.21 -26.20
C CYS A 128 -28.90 23.82 -25.31
N ASP A 129 -29.24 24.89 -24.58
CA ASP A 129 -28.39 25.47 -23.56
C ASP A 129 -28.28 24.46 -22.41
N ILE A 130 -27.26 23.61 -22.54
CA ILE A 130 -26.18 23.47 -21.57
C ILE A 130 -26.68 23.44 -20.11
N TYR A 131 -27.54 22.47 -19.81
CA TYR A 131 -27.38 21.79 -18.52
C TYR A 131 -26.38 20.67 -18.76
N ASP A 132 -25.09 21.03 -18.72
CA ASP A 132 -23.95 20.09 -18.81
C ASP A 132 -23.99 18.98 -17.73
N ASP A 133 -24.88 19.13 -16.74
CA ASP A 133 -25.10 18.20 -15.65
C ASP A 133 -26.43 17.41 -15.73
N ALA A 134 -27.16 17.48 -16.85
CA ALA A 134 -28.37 16.70 -17.03
C ALA A 134 -28.03 15.20 -17.17
N ALA A 135 -28.72 14.36 -16.39
CA ALA A 135 -28.51 12.91 -16.37
C ALA A 135 -28.71 12.29 -17.77
N ASN A 136 -27.61 11.85 -18.40
CA ASN A 136 -27.65 11.32 -19.75
C ASN A 136 -27.84 9.79 -19.73
N PHE A 137 -29.04 9.32 -20.10
CA PHE A 137 -29.36 7.89 -20.17
C PHE A 137 -29.28 7.30 -21.58
N CYS A 138 -28.82 8.07 -22.55
CA CYS A 138 -28.99 7.73 -23.97
C CYS A 138 -27.98 6.68 -24.45
N GLY A 139 -26.80 6.64 -23.84
CA GLY A 139 -25.80 5.58 -24.04
C GLY A 139 -25.82 4.57 -22.90
N VAL A 140 -25.44 3.31 -23.18
CA VAL A 140 -25.28 2.29 -22.11
C VAL A 140 -24.21 2.74 -21.11
N SER A 141 -23.09 3.29 -21.59
CA SER A 141 -22.03 3.82 -20.73
C SER A 141 -22.51 5.01 -19.89
N ASP A 142 -23.19 5.98 -20.52
CA ASP A 142 -23.70 7.17 -19.85
C ASP A 142 -24.76 6.79 -18.79
N SER A 143 -25.65 5.84 -19.12
CA SER A 143 -26.64 5.31 -18.18
C SER A 143 -26.00 4.56 -17.00
N LEU A 144 -24.92 3.80 -17.24
CA LEU A 144 -24.19 3.10 -16.18
C LEU A 144 -23.49 4.08 -15.23
N GLN A 145 -22.84 5.11 -15.78
CA GLN A 145 -22.21 6.16 -14.98
C GLN A 145 -23.25 6.95 -14.17
N THR A 146 -24.40 7.26 -14.78
CA THR A 146 -25.49 7.96 -14.09
C THR A 146 -26.07 7.11 -12.96
N VAL A 147 -26.34 5.82 -13.18
CA VAL A 147 -26.79 4.89 -12.13
C VAL A 147 -25.73 4.72 -11.02
N TYR A 148 -24.45 4.74 -11.37
CA TYR A 148 -23.38 4.75 -10.38
C TYR A 148 -23.39 6.03 -9.52
N TYR A 149 -23.66 7.20 -10.11
CA TYR A 149 -23.84 8.44 -9.35
C TYR A 149 -25.12 8.44 -8.50
N MET A 150 -26.20 7.79 -8.96
CA MET A 150 -27.37 7.54 -8.13
C MET A 150 -27.04 6.64 -6.93
N PHE A 151 -26.24 5.59 -7.12
CA PHE A 151 -25.77 4.73 -6.02
C PHE A 151 -24.99 5.52 -4.97
N LEU A 152 -24.18 6.48 -5.39
CA LEU A 152 -23.48 7.41 -4.49
C LEU A 152 -24.38 8.53 -3.93
N SER A 153 -25.68 8.55 -4.29
CA SER A 153 -26.64 9.59 -3.92
C SER A 153 -26.21 11.01 -4.31
N LEU A 154 -25.46 11.16 -5.41
CA LEU A 154 -24.97 12.45 -5.90
C LEU A 154 -25.97 13.18 -6.83
N ILE A 155 -27.02 12.49 -7.29
CA ILE A 155 -28.01 13.04 -8.21
C ILE A 155 -29.26 13.45 -7.43
N GLU A 156 -29.69 14.69 -7.64
CA GLU A 156 -30.95 15.22 -7.11
C GLU A 156 -32.15 14.57 -7.82
N PRO A 157 -33.22 14.21 -7.08
CA PRO A 157 -34.36 13.50 -7.64
C PRO A 157 -35.11 14.32 -8.70
N ASP A 158 -35.09 15.65 -8.57
CA ASP A 158 -35.75 16.59 -9.49
C ASP A 158 -35.25 16.45 -10.94
N ARG A 159 -34.02 15.96 -11.13
CA ARG A 159 -33.43 15.74 -12.46
C ARG A 159 -33.97 14.51 -13.19
N ILE A 160 -34.66 13.62 -12.47
CA ILE A 160 -35.18 12.34 -12.97
C ILE A 160 -36.69 12.45 -13.24
N MET A 161 -37.35 13.49 -12.72
CA MET A 161 -38.80 13.76 -12.77
C MET A 161 -39.30 14.23 -14.15
N GLY A 162 -39.02 13.45 -15.21
CA GLY A 162 -39.60 13.64 -16.54
C GLY A 162 -40.61 12.56 -16.93
N SER A 163 -40.59 11.41 -16.25
CA SER A 163 -41.51 10.30 -16.51
C SER A 163 -41.91 9.60 -15.23
N ALA A 164 -43.21 9.28 -15.07
CA ALA A 164 -43.71 8.53 -13.92
C ALA A 164 -43.02 7.16 -13.78
N GLY A 165 -42.65 6.53 -14.91
CA GLY A 165 -41.89 5.28 -14.90
C GLY A 165 -40.47 5.43 -14.34
N GLY A 166 -39.77 6.52 -14.67
CA GLY A 166 -38.44 6.82 -14.16
C GLY A 166 -38.43 7.08 -12.65
N GLU A 167 -39.44 7.79 -12.14
CA GLU A 167 -39.60 8.05 -10.70
C GLU A 167 -39.80 6.76 -9.89
N VAL A 168 -40.68 5.87 -10.38
CA VAL A 168 -40.91 4.56 -9.73
C VAL A 168 -39.65 3.70 -9.77
N LEU A 169 -38.94 3.66 -10.90
CA LEU A 169 -37.68 2.93 -11.03
C LEU A 169 -36.59 3.49 -10.10
N PHE A 170 -36.51 4.81 -9.96
CA PHE A 170 -35.57 5.47 -9.06
C PHE A 170 -35.84 5.13 -7.59
N ASN A 171 -37.11 5.22 -7.16
CA ASN A 171 -37.49 4.87 -5.79
C ASN A 171 -37.20 3.38 -5.49
N LEU A 172 -37.50 2.49 -6.44
CA LEU A 172 -37.18 1.06 -6.33
C LEU A 172 -35.67 0.82 -6.24
N PHE A 173 -34.88 1.50 -7.07
CA PHE A 173 -33.42 1.42 -7.07
C PHE A 173 -32.82 1.88 -5.74
N MET A 174 -33.25 3.03 -5.21
CA MET A 174 -32.78 3.55 -3.93
C MET A 174 -33.10 2.59 -2.78
N PHE A 175 -34.29 1.99 -2.77
CA PHE A 175 -34.66 1.01 -1.76
C PHE A 175 -33.82 -0.27 -1.82
N ILE A 176 -33.67 -0.86 -3.02
CA ILE A 176 -32.97 -2.15 -3.17
C ILE A 176 -31.44 -1.97 -3.07
N VAL A 177 -30.86 -0.99 -3.75
CA VAL A 177 -29.41 -0.86 -3.90
C VAL A 177 -28.79 -0.03 -2.79
N VAL A 178 -29.42 1.08 -2.39
CA VAL A 178 -28.83 1.92 -1.35
C VAL A 178 -29.18 1.40 0.03
N ILE A 179 -30.45 1.08 0.31
CA ILE A 179 -30.85 0.66 1.66
C ILE A 179 -30.52 -0.82 1.93
N LEU A 180 -31.02 -1.74 1.09
CA LEU A 180 -30.87 -3.17 1.35
C LEU A 180 -29.41 -3.62 1.18
N LEU A 181 -28.79 -3.33 0.03
CA LEU A 181 -27.42 -3.79 -0.26
C LEU A 181 -26.36 -3.13 0.66
N ALA A 182 -26.53 -1.86 1.10
CA ALA A 182 -25.59 -1.27 2.06
C ALA A 182 -25.67 -1.93 3.45
N ASN A 183 -26.87 -2.32 3.90
CA ASN A 183 -27.02 -3.05 5.16
C ASN A 183 -26.34 -4.42 5.11
N VAL A 184 -26.47 -5.13 3.99
CA VAL A 184 -25.77 -6.41 3.77
C VAL A 184 -24.25 -6.21 3.71
N LEU A 185 -23.78 -5.16 3.03
CA LEU A 185 -22.37 -4.80 2.95
C LEU A 185 -21.77 -4.56 4.35
N ILE A 186 -22.44 -3.77 5.17
CA ILE A 186 -22.00 -3.48 6.55
C ILE A 186 -21.94 -4.77 7.38
N ALA A 187 -22.93 -5.65 7.23
CA ALA A 187 -22.95 -6.94 7.93
C ALA A 187 -21.76 -7.83 7.53
N ILE A 188 -21.47 -7.97 6.23
CA ILE A 188 -20.34 -8.77 5.71
C ILE A 188 -19.01 -8.20 6.21
N VAL A 189 -18.83 -6.88 6.15
CA VAL A 189 -17.59 -6.23 6.61
C VAL A 189 -17.41 -6.42 8.12
N THR A 190 -18.47 -6.26 8.91
CA THR A 190 -18.41 -6.41 10.38
C THR A 190 -18.08 -7.85 10.78
N ASP A 191 -18.71 -8.84 10.15
CA ASP A 191 -18.44 -10.26 10.41
C ASP A 191 -17.01 -10.64 9.99
N SER A 192 -16.59 -10.20 8.81
CA SER A 192 -15.23 -10.43 8.30
C SER A 192 -14.16 -9.81 9.19
N PHE A 193 -14.41 -8.63 9.74
CA PHE A 193 -13.45 -7.95 10.61
C PHE A 193 -13.31 -8.63 11.98
N ARG A 194 -14.41 -9.16 12.54
CA ARG A 194 -14.39 -9.93 13.79
C ARG A 194 -13.56 -11.21 13.67
N ASP A 195 -13.70 -11.92 12.55
CA ASP A 195 -12.96 -13.17 12.27
C ASP A 195 -11.43 -12.96 12.28
N ILE A 196 -10.96 -11.87 11.68
CA ILE A 196 -9.53 -11.57 11.51
C ILE A 196 -8.85 -11.21 12.83
N GLN A 197 -9.53 -10.45 13.70
CA GLN A 197 -8.95 -9.98 14.96
C GLN A 197 -8.59 -11.12 15.92
N LEU A 198 -9.31 -12.25 15.87
CA LEU A 198 -9.22 -13.28 16.90
C LEU A 198 -8.12 -14.33 16.70
N SER A 199 -7.70 -14.62 15.46
CA SER A 199 -6.87 -15.82 15.22
C SER A 199 -5.75 -15.70 14.18
N HIS A 200 -5.83 -14.74 13.25
CA HIS A 200 -4.94 -14.73 12.08
C HIS A 200 -3.94 -13.58 12.03
N ALA A 201 -4.26 -12.43 12.61
CA ALA A 201 -3.46 -11.22 12.52
C ALA A 201 -1.99 -11.42 12.95
N THR A 202 -1.77 -11.97 14.15
CA THR A 202 -0.41 -12.12 14.71
C THR A 202 0.42 -13.12 13.91
N ARG A 203 -0.17 -14.24 13.47
CA ARG A 203 0.56 -15.26 12.71
C ARG A 203 0.97 -14.75 11.33
N VAL A 204 0.04 -14.13 10.60
CA VAL A 204 0.32 -13.56 9.27
C VAL A 204 1.39 -12.48 9.36
N TYR A 205 1.31 -11.62 10.39
CA TYR A 205 2.33 -10.60 10.63
C TYR A 205 3.74 -11.18 10.78
N TRP A 206 3.90 -12.21 11.61
CA TRP A 206 5.22 -12.80 11.82
C TRP A 206 5.73 -13.54 10.59
N CYS A 207 4.88 -14.26 9.85
CA CYS A 207 5.26 -14.90 8.60
C CYS A 207 5.78 -13.87 7.58
N ASP A 208 5.02 -12.80 7.32
CA ASP A 208 5.42 -11.74 6.38
C ASP A 208 6.76 -11.09 6.81
N ARG A 209 6.96 -10.90 8.10
CA ARG A 209 8.19 -10.30 8.63
C ARG A 209 9.39 -11.22 8.50
N PHE A 210 9.24 -12.51 8.73
CA PHE A 210 10.32 -13.47 8.54
C PHE A 210 10.71 -13.59 7.07
N ASP A 211 9.74 -13.60 6.16
CA ASP A 211 9.99 -13.60 4.72
C ASP A 211 10.74 -12.33 4.31
N PHE A 212 10.32 -11.16 4.79
CA PHE A 212 11.01 -9.90 4.53
C PHE A 212 12.47 -9.91 5.04
N ILE A 213 12.70 -10.41 6.26
CA ILE A 213 14.05 -10.49 6.82
C ILE A 213 14.92 -11.44 5.98
N ALA A 214 14.39 -12.60 5.59
CA ALA A 214 15.10 -13.57 4.77
C ALA A 214 15.46 -13.00 3.39
N GLU A 215 14.55 -12.25 2.77
CA GLU A 215 14.81 -11.57 1.49
C GLU A 215 15.88 -10.49 1.61
N VAL A 216 15.80 -9.63 2.64
CA VAL A 216 16.79 -8.56 2.88
C VAL A 216 18.16 -9.15 3.17
N GLU A 217 18.24 -10.23 3.95
CA GLU A 217 19.48 -10.95 4.19
C GLU A 217 20.03 -11.60 2.91
N GLY A 218 19.16 -12.18 2.08
CA GLY A 218 19.53 -12.72 0.77
C GLY A 218 20.11 -11.64 -0.15
N ILE A 219 19.49 -10.46 -0.21
CA ILE A 219 19.99 -9.31 -0.98
C ILE A 219 21.33 -8.83 -0.41
N LYS A 220 21.47 -8.75 0.91
CA LYS A 220 22.72 -8.34 1.57
C LYS A 220 23.85 -9.32 1.27
N ALA A 221 23.61 -10.63 1.41
CA ALA A 221 24.58 -11.67 1.10
C ALA A 221 24.99 -11.64 -0.38
N MET A 222 24.00 -11.45 -1.27
CA MET A 222 24.25 -11.27 -2.70
C MET A 222 25.11 -10.03 -2.98
N LEU A 223 24.78 -8.87 -2.41
CA LEU A 223 25.58 -7.64 -2.56
C LEU A 223 27.02 -7.82 -2.05
N GLN A 224 27.19 -8.50 -0.91
CA GLN A 224 28.50 -8.80 -0.35
C GLN A 224 29.31 -9.74 -1.26
N SER A 225 28.66 -10.72 -1.90
CA SER A 225 29.31 -11.63 -2.85
C SER A 225 29.75 -10.95 -4.15
N VAL A 226 28.97 -9.98 -4.65
CA VAL A 226 29.25 -9.25 -5.90
C VAL A 226 30.31 -8.17 -5.71
N CYS A 227 30.41 -7.57 -4.51
CA CYS A 227 31.36 -6.47 -4.26
C CYS A 227 32.01 -6.55 -2.86
N PRO A 228 32.91 -7.53 -2.62
CA PRO A 228 33.56 -7.70 -1.32
C PRO A 228 34.42 -6.50 -0.90
N THR A 229 34.91 -5.71 -1.85
CA THR A 229 35.76 -4.53 -1.60
C THR A 229 34.99 -3.25 -1.26
N VAL A 230 33.70 -3.15 -1.62
CA VAL A 230 32.88 -1.94 -1.39
C VAL A 230 32.09 -2.02 -0.08
N PHE A 231 31.71 -3.22 0.35
CA PHE A 231 30.93 -3.45 1.57
C PHE A 231 31.74 -4.04 2.74
N GLY A 232 33.08 -3.95 2.65
CA GLY A 232 33.95 -4.27 3.78
C GLY A 232 33.59 -3.45 5.02
N GLU A 233 33.78 -4.06 6.19
CA GLU A 233 33.31 -3.80 7.57
C GLU A 233 33.45 -2.36 8.13
N LYS A 234 33.80 -1.36 7.32
CA LYS A 234 33.97 0.05 7.69
C LYS A 234 33.16 1.01 6.81
N SER A 235 31.90 0.70 6.51
CA SER A 235 31.03 1.57 5.70
C SER A 235 30.38 2.70 6.52
N VAL A 236 31.20 3.66 6.95
CA VAL A 236 30.75 5.03 7.32
C VAL A 236 30.69 5.94 6.05
N LEU A 237 30.96 5.39 4.86
CA LEU A 237 31.31 6.16 3.67
C LEU A 237 30.18 6.38 2.64
N PHE A 238 28.93 6.03 2.94
CA PHE A 238 27.81 6.28 2.01
C PHE A 238 27.13 7.63 2.16
N ALA A 239 27.52 8.44 3.16
CA ALA A 239 27.00 9.80 3.33
C ALA A 239 27.59 10.84 2.35
N GLY A 240 28.52 10.45 1.45
CA GLY A 240 29.21 11.41 0.58
C GLY A 240 29.63 10.90 -0.79
N SER A 241 28.95 9.90 -1.37
CA SER A 241 29.38 9.35 -2.66
C SER A 241 28.82 10.15 -3.85
N HIS A 242 29.74 10.59 -4.72
CA HIS A 242 29.53 11.20 -6.05
C HIS A 242 28.48 10.48 -6.94
N PHE A 243 28.09 9.26 -6.59
CA PHE A 243 27.10 8.47 -7.31
C PHE A 243 25.71 9.11 -7.26
N GLY A 244 25.30 9.68 -6.13
CA GLY A 244 24.01 10.37 -6.00
C GLY A 244 23.90 11.61 -6.90
N GLU A 245 24.98 12.37 -7.03
CA GLU A 245 25.06 13.54 -7.91
C GLU A 245 25.05 13.13 -9.39
N ARG A 246 25.77 12.06 -9.74
CA ARG A 246 25.78 11.51 -11.11
C ARG A 246 24.45 10.88 -11.52
N TRP A 247 23.70 10.31 -10.58
CA TRP A 247 22.37 9.78 -10.86
C TRP A 247 21.33 10.88 -11.09
N LYS A 248 21.36 11.93 -10.26
CA LYS A 248 20.55 13.15 -10.47
C LYS A 248 20.80 13.73 -11.87
N PHE A 249 22.06 13.74 -12.33
CA PHE A 249 22.41 14.15 -13.69
C PHE A 249 21.72 13.32 -14.79
N CYS A 250 21.73 11.98 -14.68
CA CYS A 250 21.04 11.11 -15.64
C CYS A 250 19.54 11.42 -15.72
N THR A 251 18.88 11.62 -14.57
CA THR A 251 17.44 11.94 -14.54
C THR A 251 17.12 13.31 -15.16
N LEU A 252 17.99 14.31 -14.99
CA LEU A 252 17.84 15.64 -15.58
C LEU A 252 18.00 15.63 -17.11
N LEU A 253 18.84 14.74 -17.64
CA LEU A 253 19.11 14.59 -19.07
C LEU A 253 17.89 14.14 -19.88
N PHE A 254 17.03 13.32 -19.26
CA PHE A 254 15.75 12.88 -19.81
C PHE A 254 14.58 13.81 -19.49
N SER A 255 14.78 14.81 -18.61
CA SER A 255 13.75 15.81 -18.36
C SER A 255 13.54 16.70 -19.58
N LYS A 256 12.27 16.91 -19.96
CA LYS A 256 11.88 17.62 -21.19
C LYS A 256 12.06 19.14 -21.08
N ASN A 257 12.25 19.66 -19.86
CA ASN A 257 12.28 21.10 -19.58
C ASN A 257 13.72 21.61 -19.40
N THR A 258 14.38 21.94 -20.53
CA THR A 258 15.78 22.41 -20.56
C THR A 258 15.97 23.83 -20.01
N THR A 259 14.90 24.52 -19.63
CA THR A 259 14.96 25.92 -19.16
C THR A 259 15.31 26.06 -17.68
N LYS A 260 15.20 24.98 -16.88
CA LYS A 260 15.53 24.97 -15.43
C LYS A 260 16.96 24.51 -15.12
N TRP A 261 17.83 24.45 -16.12
CA TRP A 261 19.20 23.98 -15.91
C TRP A 261 19.97 25.07 -15.16
N SER A 262 20.53 24.73 -13.99
CA SER A 262 21.26 25.72 -13.20
C SER A 262 22.45 26.26 -14.00
N PRO A 263 22.81 27.54 -13.86
CA PRO A 263 23.98 28.10 -14.54
C PRO A 263 25.26 27.35 -14.16
N GLU A 264 25.35 26.84 -12.93
CA GLU A 264 26.44 25.97 -12.47
C GLU A 264 26.59 24.68 -13.30
N PHE A 265 25.46 24.10 -13.74
CA PHE A 265 25.44 22.92 -14.61
C PHE A 265 26.00 23.24 -16.00
N MET A 266 25.67 24.42 -16.54
CA MET A 266 26.16 24.88 -17.85
C MET A 266 27.67 25.19 -17.80
N THR A 267 28.16 25.73 -16.69
CA THR A 267 29.58 26.01 -16.48
C THR A 267 30.41 24.75 -16.25
N PHE A 268 29.91 23.76 -15.50
CA PHE A 268 30.66 22.54 -15.18
C PHE A 268 31.10 21.77 -16.43
N TRP A 269 30.32 21.83 -17.51
CA TRP A 269 30.62 21.15 -18.77
C TRP A 269 31.19 22.07 -19.86
N ASN A 270 31.51 23.32 -19.54
CA ASN A 270 31.91 24.33 -20.52
C ASN A 270 30.93 24.45 -21.70
N LEU A 271 29.61 24.27 -21.47
CA LEU A 271 28.60 24.39 -22.54
C LEU A 271 28.18 25.83 -22.81
N HIS A 272 28.67 26.80 -22.04
CA HIS A 272 28.31 28.21 -22.17
C HIS A 272 28.75 28.84 -23.51
N GLU A 273 29.84 28.37 -24.12
CA GLU A 273 30.36 28.94 -25.39
C GLU A 273 29.87 28.23 -26.66
N LEU A 274 29.10 27.14 -26.52
CA LEU A 274 28.66 26.35 -27.67
C LEU A 274 27.40 26.96 -28.30
N ASN A 275 27.47 27.22 -29.61
CA ASN A 275 26.33 27.68 -30.42
C ASN A 275 25.10 26.77 -30.18
N ARG A 276 23.90 27.36 -30.07
CA ARG A 276 22.64 26.68 -29.69
C ARG A 276 22.35 25.42 -30.51
N GLN A 277 22.78 25.38 -31.78
CA GLN A 277 22.69 24.19 -32.62
C GLN A 277 23.64 23.06 -32.19
N GLN A 278 24.88 23.38 -31.82
CA GLN A 278 25.86 22.40 -31.33
C GLN A 278 25.43 21.82 -29.97
N PHE A 279 24.84 22.64 -29.10
CA PHE A 279 24.24 22.18 -27.84
C PHE A 279 23.16 21.12 -28.08
N ARG A 280 22.21 21.39 -29.00
CA ARG A 280 21.14 20.41 -29.32
C ARG A 280 21.70 19.11 -29.89
N ARG A 281 22.72 19.18 -30.76
CA ARG A 281 23.37 17.98 -31.31
C ARG A 281 24.09 17.17 -30.24
N LYS A 282 24.86 17.80 -29.35
CA LYS A 282 25.52 17.11 -28.23
C LYS A 282 24.51 16.49 -27.26
N LEU A 283 23.43 17.20 -26.92
CA LEU A 283 22.39 16.69 -26.04
C LEU A 283 21.65 15.49 -26.68
N ALA A 284 21.32 15.58 -27.97
CA ALA A 284 20.74 14.46 -28.71
C ALA A 284 21.69 13.25 -28.75
N PHE A 285 22.99 13.48 -28.94
CA PHE A 285 24.01 12.45 -28.88
C PHE A 285 24.07 11.76 -27.51
N TYR A 286 24.08 12.51 -26.41
CA TYR A 286 24.06 11.92 -25.06
C TYR A 286 22.78 11.13 -24.79
N ARG A 287 21.60 11.62 -25.22
CA ARG A 287 20.35 10.85 -25.09
C ARG A 287 20.38 9.54 -25.87
N LEU A 288 20.92 9.56 -27.09
CA LEU A 288 21.12 8.35 -27.89
C LEU A 288 22.13 7.40 -27.24
N PHE A 289 23.25 7.92 -26.73
CA PHE A 289 24.27 7.13 -26.05
C PHE A 289 23.74 6.47 -24.77
N TYR A 290 23.07 7.22 -23.89
CA TYR A 290 22.48 6.65 -22.67
C TYR A 290 21.34 5.69 -22.99
N GLY A 291 20.52 5.97 -24.01
CA GLY A 291 19.51 5.02 -24.51
C GLY A 291 20.15 3.71 -24.97
N PHE A 292 21.26 3.77 -25.70
CA PHE A 292 22.02 2.59 -26.12
C PHE A 292 22.62 1.83 -24.93
N VAL A 293 23.17 2.54 -23.93
CA VAL A 293 23.69 1.92 -22.70
C VAL A 293 22.58 1.23 -21.91
N ILE A 294 21.38 1.81 -21.82
CA ILE A 294 20.22 1.18 -21.18
C ILE A 294 19.82 -0.09 -21.92
N ILE A 295 19.77 -0.07 -23.25
CA ILE A 295 19.46 -1.26 -24.07
C ILE A 295 20.53 -2.36 -23.85
N MET A 296 21.81 -1.99 -23.90
CA MET A 296 22.93 -2.91 -23.62
C MET A 296 22.86 -3.48 -22.20
N TRP A 297 22.50 -2.68 -21.21
CA TRP A 297 22.33 -3.12 -19.83
C TRP A 297 21.14 -4.06 -19.65
N VAL A 298 20.02 -3.81 -20.33
CA VAL A 298 18.88 -4.73 -20.37
C VAL A 298 19.31 -6.07 -20.99
N ILE A 299 20.02 -6.05 -22.12
CA ILE A 299 20.54 -7.27 -22.77
C ILE A 299 21.53 -8.00 -21.87
N ALA A 300 22.46 -7.30 -21.22
CA ALA A 300 23.38 -7.87 -20.24
C ALA A 300 22.63 -8.49 -19.06
N GLY A 301 21.53 -7.87 -18.62
CA GLY A 301 20.62 -8.46 -17.65
C GLY A 301 19.94 -9.73 -18.14
N VAL A 302 19.48 -9.80 -19.39
CA VAL A 302 18.96 -11.06 -19.99
C VAL A 302 20.05 -12.15 -19.97
N ILE A 303 21.25 -11.84 -20.46
CA ILE A 303 22.37 -12.79 -20.57
C ILE A 303 22.81 -13.29 -19.18
N SER A 304 22.79 -12.41 -18.18
CA SER A 304 23.10 -12.74 -16.79
C SER A 304 21.94 -13.36 -16.01
N ALA A 305 20.89 -13.85 -16.69
CA ALA A 305 19.70 -14.41 -16.06
C ALA A 305 19.10 -13.48 -15.00
N GLY A 306 18.92 -12.21 -15.35
CA GLY A 306 18.31 -11.16 -14.52
C GLY A 306 19.14 -10.68 -13.34
N LEU A 307 20.40 -11.09 -13.22
CA LEU A 307 21.28 -10.70 -12.11
C LEU A 307 21.61 -9.19 -12.12
N LEU A 308 21.79 -8.61 -13.31
CA LEU A 308 22.09 -7.18 -13.49
C LEU A 308 20.86 -6.27 -13.54
N TRP A 309 19.64 -6.82 -13.50
CA TRP A 309 18.42 -6.03 -13.51
C TRP A 309 18.06 -5.49 -12.12
N PRO A 310 17.41 -4.31 -12.05
CA PRO A 310 16.77 -3.85 -10.83
C PRO A 310 15.75 -4.89 -10.34
N PRO A 311 15.59 -5.07 -9.02
CA PRO A 311 14.68 -6.05 -8.45
C PRO A 311 13.25 -5.97 -9.00
N GLN A 312 12.76 -4.75 -9.27
CA GLN A 312 11.41 -4.54 -9.80
C GLN A 312 11.22 -5.16 -11.21
N LEU A 313 12.26 -5.09 -12.05
CA LEU A 313 12.22 -5.68 -13.39
C LEU A 313 12.35 -7.20 -13.33
N ARG A 314 13.17 -7.69 -12.39
CA ARG A 314 13.39 -9.13 -12.17
C ARG A 314 12.13 -9.81 -11.67
N GLU A 315 11.43 -9.22 -10.70
CA GLU A 315 10.14 -9.72 -10.21
C GLU A 315 9.11 -9.73 -11.33
N PHE A 316 8.97 -8.65 -12.10
CA PHE A 316 7.99 -8.60 -13.19
C PHE A 316 8.25 -9.64 -14.30
N LEU A 317 9.52 -9.88 -14.65
CA LEU A 317 9.90 -10.80 -15.73
C LEU A 317 10.03 -12.26 -15.28
N MET A 318 10.44 -12.54 -14.04
CA MET A 318 10.60 -13.90 -13.51
C MET A 318 9.40 -14.41 -12.73
N ALA A 319 8.53 -13.54 -12.21
CA ALA A 319 7.23 -13.96 -11.69
C ALA A 319 6.24 -14.36 -12.80
N GLN A 320 6.65 -14.31 -14.08
CA GLN A 320 5.91 -14.96 -15.16
C GLN A 320 5.96 -16.49 -14.99
N LYS A 321 4.94 -16.98 -14.27
CA LYS A 321 4.24 -18.24 -14.53
C LYS A 321 5.17 -19.45 -14.64
N ILE A 322 5.49 -20.02 -13.48
CA ILE A 322 5.61 -21.49 -13.38
C ILE A 322 4.20 -22.05 -13.68
N LYS A 323 3.87 -22.13 -14.97
CA LYS A 323 2.80 -22.95 -15.52
C LYS A 323 3.49 -24.17 -16.13
N SER A 324 4.01 -25.05 -15.29
CA SER A 324 4.46 -26.37 -15.75
C SER A 324 4.24 -27.42 -14.66
N SER A 325 3.64 -28.54 -15.10
CA SER A 325 3.50 -29.81 -14.39
C SER A 325 2.71 -29.82 -13.08
N THR A 326 1.39 -29.60 -13.19
CA THR A 326 0.40 -29.91 -12.13
C THR A 326 0.29 -31.42 -11.81
N GLY A 327 0.98 -32.29 -12.54
CA GLY A 327 0.94 -33.75 -12.35
C GLY A 327 1.98 -34.29 -11.37
N GLU A 328 3.25 -33.89 -11.51
CA GLU A 328 4.33 -34.43 -10.67
C GLU A 328 4.49 -33.66 -9.35
N ILE A 329 4.26 -32.34 -9.35
CA ILE A 329 4.37 -31.53 -8.13
C ILE A 329 3.25 -31.87 -7.13
N LYS A 330 2.06 -32.28 -7.60
CA LYS A 330 0.97 -32.70 -6.69
C LYS A 330 1.36 -33.90 -5.82
N ASN A 331 2.09 -34.87 -6.37
CA ASN A 331 2.49 -36.06 -5.61
C ASN A 331 3.61 -35.78 -4.60
N GLU A 332 4.49 -34.81 -4.91
CA GLU A 332 5.54 -34.40 -3.98
C GLU A 332 5.02 -33.42 -2.93
N GLU A 333 4.12 -32.51 -3.30
CA GLU A 333 3.39 -31.63 -2.40
C GLU A 333 2.50 -32.43 -1.43
N GLU A 334 1.87 -33.52 -1.87
CA GLU A 334 1.13 -34.41 -0.96
C GLU A 334 2.06 -35.14 0.03
N ARG A 335 3.26 -35.57 -0.40
CA ARG A 335 4.27 -36.14 0.50
C ARG A 335 4.84 -35.13 1.49
N VAL A 336 5.09 -33.89 1.05
CA VAL A 336 5.55 -32.81 1.92
C VAL A 336 4.45 -32.39 2.88
N ASN A 337 3.20 -32.27 2.41
CA ASN A 337 2.05 -31.93 3.26
C ASN A 337 1.79 -33.01 4.31
N VAL A 338 1.95 -34.30 4.01
CA VAL A 338 1.86 -35.36 5.03
C VAL A 338 2.94 -35.20 6.10
N LYS A 339 4.21 -34.96 5.70
CA LYS A 339 5.30 -34.72 6.65
C LYS A 339 5.11 -33.46 7.49
N VAL A 340 4.60 -32.37 6.89
CA VAL A 340 4.33 -31.11 7.58
C VAL A 340 3.15 -31.28 8.54
N VAL A 341 2.08 -31.98 8.15
CA VAL A 341 0.94 -32.27 9.02
C VAL A 341 1.35 -33.15 10.20
N GLU A 342 2.24 -34.12 9.99
CA GLU A 342 2.76 -34.97 11.06
C GLU A 342 3.70 -34.20 12.00
N GLY A 343 4.55 -33.32 11.44
CA GLY A 343 5.34 -32.36 12.21
C GLY A 343 4.47 -31.42 13.05
N MET A 344 3.37 -30.91 12.49
CA MET A 344 2.42 -30.05 13.21
C MET A 344 1.65 -30.80 14.29
N LYS A 345 1.33 -32.08 14.10
CA LYS A 345 0.73 -32.92 15.16
C LYS A 345 1.71 -33.11 16.32
N ASN A 346 2.97 -33.42 16.03
CA ASN A 346 4.00 -33.56 17.06
C ASN A 346 4.25 -32.23 17.80
N MET A 347 4.28 -31.11 17.08
CA MET A 347 4.42 -29.79 17.69
C MET A 347 3.19 -29.40 18.52
N ARG A 348 1.97 -29.77 18.10
CA ARG A 348 0.75 -29.56 18.89
C ARG A 348 0.77 -30.39 20.18
N ILE A 349 1.27 -31.63 20.13
CA ILE A 349 1.46 -32.45 21.34
C ILE A 349 2.49 -31.80 22.28
N GLN A 350 3.62 -31.32 21.75
CA GLN A 350 4.61 -30.59 22.56
C GLN A 350 4.06 -29.29 23.14
N MET A 351 3.20 -28.57 22.42
CA MET A 351 2.54 -27.36 22.94
C MET A 351 1.53 -27.67 24.05
N LEU A 352 0.83 -28.80 23.97
CA LEU A 352 -0.07 -29.23 25.05
C LEU A 352 0.73 -29.59 26.31
N ASP A 353 1.86 -30.27 26.15
CA ASP A 353 2.78 -30.59 27.26
C ASP A 353 3.34 -29.30 27.90
N MET A 354 3.79 -28.35 27.07
CA MET A 354 4.23 -27.03 27.54
C MET A 354 3.12 -26.24 28.23
N ALA A 355 1.86 -26.38 27.81
CA ALA A 355 0.74 -25.68 28.43
C ALA A 355 0.48 -26.21 29.86
N ASP A 356 0.65 -27.52 30.07
CA ASP A 356 0.55 -28.13 31.39
C ASP A 356 1.74 -27.73 32.28
N ASP A 357 2.97 -27.70 31.74
CA ASP A 357 4.14 -27.18 32.46
C ASP A 357 3.96 -25.71 32.87
N ILE A 358 3.44 -24.87 31.97
CA ILE A 358 3.15 -23.45 32.26
C ILE A 358 2.10 -23.34 33.37
N LYS A 359 1.11 -24.23 33.40
CA LYS A 359 0.07 -24.24 34.42
C LYS A 359 0.64 -24.59 35.80
N ASP A 360 1.58 -25.53 35.86
CA ASP A 360 2.26 -25.92 37.10
C ASP A 360 3.24 -24.84 37.59
N VAL A 361 4.02 -24.24 36.68
CA VAL A 361 4.88 -23.09 36.99
C VAL A 361 4.04 -21.93 37.50
N ARG A 362 2.87 -21.64 36.89
CA ARG A 362 1.96 -20.60 37.34
C ARG A 362 1.42 -20.89 38.75
N ALA A 363 1.06 -22.15 39.04
CA ALA A 363 0.61 -22.53 40.37
C ALA A 363 1.71 -22.36 41.42
N THR A 364 2.95 -22.70 41.08
CA THR A 364 4.13 -22.53 41.94
C THR A 364 4.43 -21.05 42.21
N VAL A 365 4.49 -20.22 41.17
CA VAL A 365 4.70 -18.76 41.31
C VAL A 365 3.57 -18.13 42.14
N THR A 366 2.32 -18.55 41.94
CA THR A 366 1.19 -18.03 42.72
C THR A 366 1.34 -18.34 44.22
N ARG A 367 1.89 -19.52 44.57
CA ARG A 367 2.18 -19.88 45.98
C ARG A 367 3.33 -19.05 46.55
N GLU A 368 4.42 -18.89 45.81
CA GLU A 368 5.58 -18.09 46.26
C GLU A 368 5.23 -16.61 46.43
N VAL A 369 4.43 -16.06 45.53
CA VAL A 369 3.93 -14.68 45.62
C VAL A 369 3.02 -14.53 46.83
N LYS A 370 2.12 -15.50 47.09
CA LYS A 370 1.25 -15.46 48.27
C LYS A 370 2.06 -15.53 49.57
N GLN A 371 3.05 -16.41 49.64
CA GLN A 371 3.93 -16.53 50.81
C GLN A 371 4.76 -15.26 51.04
N SER A 372 5.27 -14.66 49.96
CA SER A 372 6.01 -13.39 50.05
C SER A 372 5.09 -12.23 50.47
N HIS A 373 3.86 -12.20 49.96
CA HIS A 373 2.86 -11.21 50.35
C HIS A 373 2.51 -11.33 51.84
N ASP A 374 2.22 -12.54 52.32
CA ASP A 374 1.90 -12.81 53.73
C ASP A 374 3.05 -12.38 54.66
N LYS A 375 4.31 -12.65 54.25
CA LYS A 375 5.50 -12.20 54.98
C LYS A 375 5.59 -10.68 55.05
N ILE A 376 5.43 -9.97 53.92
CA ILE A 376 5.45 -8.51 53.87
C ILE A 376 4.34 -7.90 54.73
N THR A 377 3.12 -8.44 54.68
CA THR A 377 2.03 -7.96 55.53
C THR A 377 2.31 -8.14 57.02
N SER A 378 2.93 -9.26 57.42
CA SER A 378 3.32 -9.46 58.83
C SER A 378 4.42 -8.50 59.29
N GLU A 379 5.40 -8.20 58.42
CA GLU A 379 6.44 -7.20 58.72
C GLU A 379 5.87 -5.77 58.79
N MET A 380 4.91 -5.43 57.91
CA MET A 380 4.21 -4.13 57.98
C MET A 380 3.39 -3.99 59.26
N GLU A 381 2.73 -5.04 59.72
CA GLU A 381 1.96 -5.03 60.97
C GLU A 381 2.87 -4.86 62.19
N LYS A 382 4.03 -5.52 62.19
CA LYS A 382 5.06 -5.34 63.23
C LYS A 382 5.57 -3.90 63.26
N LEU A 383 5.94 -3.34 62.11
CA LEU A 383 6.37 -1.93 61.99
C LEU A 383 5.28 -0.95 62.45
N ARG A 384 4.01 -1.22 62.14
CA ARG A 384 2.89 -0.39 62.59
C ARG A 384 2.78 -0.39 64.12
N ASN A 385 2.94 -1.55 64.76
CA ASN A 385 2.88 -1.66 66.21
C ASN A 385 4.07 -0.95 66.88
N GLU A 386 5.28 -1.10 66.35
CA GLU A 386 6.47 -0.36 66.82
C GLU A 386 6.28 1.16 66.66
N MET A 387 5.68 1.62 65.57
CA MET A 387 5.37 3.05 65.38
C MET A 387 4.32 3.58 66.37
N GLN A 388 3.33 2.77 66.75
CA GLN A 388 2.35 3.13 67.78
C GLN A 388 3.01 3.23 69.16
N GLU A 389 3.89 2.30 69.51
CA GLU A 389 4.64 2.34 70.77
C GLU A 389 5.52 3.59 70.86
N ILE A 390 6.26 3.90 69.79
CA ILE A 390 7.05 5.15 69.71
C ILE A 390 6.16 6.39 69.87
N LYS A 391 4.95 6.37 69.28
CA LYS A 391 4.00 7.48 69.39
C LYS A 391 3.52 7.68 70.83
N GLU A 392 3.27 6.59 71.57
CA GLU A 392 2.90 6.66 72.99
C GLU A 392 4.04 7.20 73.85
N ILE A 393 5.28 6.76 73.61
CA ILE A 393 6.47 7.28 74.29
C ILE A 393 6.63 8.78 74.04
N LEU A 394 6.52 9.23 72.78
CA LEU A 394 6.60 10.66 72.45
C LEU A 394 5.48 11.50 73.09
N LEU A 395 4.26 10.95 73.19
CA LEU A 395 3.16 11.63 73.88
C LEU A 395 3.40 11.72 75.39
N SER A 396 3.98 10.69 76.00
CA SER A 396 4.34 10.71 77.43
C SER A 396 5.43 11.74 77.73
N LEU A 397 6.45 11.85 76.87
CA LEU A 397 7.53 12.83 76.99
C LEU A 397 7.06 14.27 76.79
N LYS A 398 6.03 14.50 75.97
CA LYS A 398 5.48 15.84 75.72
C LYS A 398 4.66 16.37 76.92
N ASN A 399 4.09 15.48 77.72
CA ASN A 399 3.25 15.82 78.87
C ASN A 399 4.02 15.92 80.19
N SER A 400 5.29 15.49 80.21
CA SER A 400 6.26 15.76 81.27
C SER A 400 7.00 17.05 81.01
#